data_AF-A0AAV5L5R8-F1
#
_entry.id   AF-A0AAV5L5R8-F1
#
_cell.length_a   1.000
_cell.length_b   1.000
_cell.length_c   1.000
_cell.angle_alpha   90.00
_cell.angle_beta   90.00
_cell.angle_gamma   90.00
#
_symmetry.space_group_name_H-M   'P 1'
#
loop_
_entity.id
_entity.type
_entity.pdbx_description
1 polymer ?
#
loop_
_entity_poly.entity_id
_entity_poly.type
_entity_poly.pdbx_seq_one_letter_code
_entity_poly.pdbx_strand_id
1 'polypeptide(L)'
;MTVTSKISINDGNLLVHGKTILTGVPDNIVLTPGSGVGLVSGAFIGATASDSKSLHVFPVGVLQGLRFMCLFRFKLWWMTHRMGTCGSDVPLETQFMLVESKDDAEGGDEDNAPTIYTVFLPLLEGQFRAVLQGNERNELEICLESGDNAVETNQGLYLVYMHAGTNPFEVINQAVKALEKHMQTFLHREKKKFPSFLDWFGWCTWDAFYTDVTAEGVEEGLKSLSEGGTPPRFLIIDDGWQQIEKKPKESDSVVQEGAQ
;
A
#
# COMPACT_ATOMS: atom_id res chain seq x y z
N MET A 1 25.48 6.92 -23.54
CA MET A 1 24.33 5.99 -23.64
C MET A 1 23.19 6.61 -22.87
N THR A 2 22.12 7.01 -23.57
CA THR A 2 20.90 7.52 -22.94
C THR A 2 20.17 6.31 -22.35
N VAL A 3 20.06 6.22 -21.04
CA VAL A 3 19.25 5.17 -20.39
C VAL A 3 17.79 5.56 -20.62
N THR A 4 17.12 4.91 -21.56
CA THR A 4 15.68 5.11 -21.78
C THR A 4 14.93 4.66 -20.53
N SER A 5 14.19 5.58 -19.90
CA SER A 5 13.30 5.23 -18.80
C SER A 5 12.29 4.19 -19.27
N LYS A 6 12.14 3.09 -18.55
CA LYS A 6 11.14 2.07 -18.86
C LYS A 6 9.76 2.39 -18.26
N ILE A 7 9.61 3.53 -17.59
CA ILE A 7 8.32 4.07 -17.15
C ILE A 7 8.21 5.48 -17.74
N SER A 8 7.15 5.76 -18.48
CA SER A 8 6.95 7.04 -19.17
C SER A 8 5.46 7.33 -19.37
N ILE A 9 5.12 8.60 -19.53
CA ILE A 9 3.80 9.02 -20.02
C ILE A 9 3.97 9.51 -21.45
N ASN A 10 3.31 8.85 -22.41
CA ASN A 10 3.32 9.23 -23.83
C ASN A 10 1.89 9.26 -24.37
N ASP A 11 1.51 10.34 -25.06
CA ASP A 11 0.19 10.50 -25.68
C ASP A 11 -0.99 10.19 -24.73
N GLY A 12 -0.90 10.64 -23.47
CA GLY A 12 -1.90 10.40 -22.45
C GLY A 12 -1.93 8.96 -21.90
N ASN A 13 -0.90 8.14 -22.14
CA ASN A 13 -0.81 6.76 -21.66
C ASN A 13 0.39 6.58 -20.73
N LEU A 14 0.16 5.99 -19.55
CA LEU A 14 1.23 5.53 -18.67
C LEU A 14 1.75 4.20 -19.18
N LEU A 15 2.98 4.20 -19.68
CA LEU A 15 3.65 3.04 -20.24
C LEU A 15 4.68 2.48 -19.25
N VAL A 16 4.69 1.17 -19.08
CA VAL A 16 5.70 0.43 -18.32
C VAL A 16 6.26 -0.67 -19.20
N HIS A 17 7.57 -0.61 -19.49
CA HIS A 17 8.26 -1.51 -20.42
C HIS A 17 7.57 -1.58 -21.80
N GLY A 18 7.04 -0.45 -22.27
CA GLY A 18 6.32 -0.36 -23.55
C GLY A 18 4.84 -0.76 -23.47
N LYS A 19 4.36 -1.27 -22.33
CA LYS A 19 2.99 -1.72 -22.12
C LYS A 19 2.15 -0.64 -21.47
N THR A 20 0.95 -0.41 -21.98
CA THR A 20 0.01 0.56 -21.40
C THR A 20 -0.58 0.02 -20.10
N ILE A 21 -0.37 0.76 -19.00
CA ILE A 21 -0.94 0.46 -17.68
C ILE A 21 -2.17 1.32 -17.40
N LEU A 22 -2.10 2.62 -17.72
CA LEU A 22 -3.23 3.55 -17.61
C LEU A 22 -3.40 4.32 -18.92
N THR A 23 -4.64 4.57 -19.32
CA THR A 23 -4.99 5.43 -20.47
C THR A 23 -5.65 6.71 -20.00
N GLY A 24 -5.61 7.77 -20.81
CA GLY A 24 -6.25 9.05 -20.46
C GLY A 24 -5.62 9.74 -19.25
N VAL A 25 -4.30 9.61 -19.08
CA VAL A 25 -3.52 10.27 -18.01
C VAL A 25 -3.62 11.79 -18.16
N PRO A 26 -4.17 12.52 -17.18
CA PRO A 26 -4.31 13.97 -17.25
C PRO A 26 -2.98 14.74 -17.22
N ASP A 27 -2.96 15.94 -17.81
CA ASP A 27 -1.75 16.79 -17.93
C ASP A 27 -1.15 17.25 -16.58
N ASN A 28 -1.96 17.26 -15.52
CA ASN A 28 -1.51 17.66 -14.19
C ASN A 28 -0.83 16.52 -13.41
N ILE A 29 -0.77 15.31 -13.97
CA ILE A 29 -0.02 14.17 -13.43
C ILE A 29 1.45 14.29 -13.83
N VAL A 30 2.33 14.18 -12.85
CA VAL A 30 3.78 14.35 -13.01
C VAL A 30 4.49 13.04 -12.78
N LEU A 31 5.42 12.67 -13.65
CA LEU A 31 6.28 11.50 -13.47
C LEU A 31 7.71 11.95 -13.13
N THR A 32 8.16 11.64 -11.91
CA THR A 32 9.54 11.94 -11.47
C THR A 32 10.39 10.67 -11.47
N PRO A 33 11.53 10.60 -12.17
CA PRO A 33 12.39 9.41 -12.15
C PRO A 33 12.90 9.07 -10.75
N GLY A 34 12.96 7.78 -10.42
CA GLY A 34 13.55 7.31 -9.17
C GLY A 34 15.08 7.45 -9.15
N SER A 35 15.65 7.86 -8.01
CA SER A 35 17.09 8.02 -7.81
C SER A 35 17.82 6.68 -7.55
N GLY A 36 17.80 5.78 -8.54
CA GLY A 36 18.51 4.50 -8.55
C GLY A 36 19.73 4.52 -9.49
N VAL A 37 20.86 3.95 -9.06
CA VAL A 37 22.02 3.69 -9.94
C VAL A 37 21.89 2.24 -10.41
N GLY A 38 21.71 2.02 -11.71
CA GLY A 38 21.55 0.69 -12.31
C GLY A 38 20.37 0.59 -13.27
N LEU A 39 20.19 -0.58 -13.88
CA LEU A 39 19.15 -0.91 -14.88
C LEU A 39 17.70 -0.95 -14.33
N VAL A 40 17.43 -0.29 -13.20
CA VAL A 40 16.26 -0.53 -12.34
C VAL A 40 15.23 0.60 -12.48
N SER A 41 14.05 0.23 -13.01
CA SER A 41 12.97 1.08 -13.50
C SER A 41 12.01 1.56 -12.40
N GLY A 42 12.43 2.56 -11.61
CA GLY A 42 11.56 3.21 -10.62
C GLY A 42 11.12 4.59 -11.06
N ALA A 43 9.88 4.98 -10.77
CA ALA A 43 9.39 6.34 -10.98
C ALA A 43 8.36 6.72 -9.91
N PHE A 44 8.18 8.01 -9.66
CA PHE A 44 7.15 8.53 -8.77
C PHE A 44 6.07 9.19 -9.60
N ILE A 45 4.80 8.90 -9.25
CA ILE A 45 3.65 9.65 -9.71
C ILE A 45 3.39 10.75 -8.69
N GLY A 46 3.31 11.97 -9.17
CA GLY A 46 2.83 13.15 -8.47
C GLY A 46 1.64 13.78 -9.19
N ALA A 47 1.03 14.77 -8.56
CA ALA A 47 -0.07 15.54 -9.12
C ALA A 47 -0.04 17.00 -8.63
N THR A 48 -0.59 17.89 -9.45
CA THR A 48 -0.73 19.32 -9.14
C THR A 48 -2.18 19.77 -9.28
N ALA A 49 -2.55 20.82 -8.53
CA ALA A 49 -3.85 21.47 -8.54
C ALA A 49 -3.68 23.00 -8.54
N SER A 50 -4.70 23.72 -9.01
CA SER A 50 -4.76 25.18 -8.92
C SER A 50 -4.96 25.67 -7.49
N ASP A 51 -5.76 24.95 -6.71
CA ASP A 51 -6.18 25.35 -5.38
C ASP A 51 -5.42 24.57 -4.30
N SER A 52 -5.19 25.21 -3.15
CA SER A 52 -4.70 24.55 -1.95
C SER A 52 -5.87 23.95 -1.17
N LYS A 53 -5.75 22.69 -0.76
CA LYS A 53 -6.75 21.96 0.04
C LYS A 53 -6.05 20.98 0.98
N SER A 54 -6.75 20.61 2.06
CA SER A 54 -6.36 19.53 2.98
C SER A 54 -6.63 18.13 2.40
N LEU A 55 -7.50 18.05 1.39
CA LEU A 55 -7.89 16.82 0.69
C LEU A 55 -7.95 17.07 -0.83
N HIS A 56 -7.25 16.25 -1.59
CA HIS A 56 -7.35 16.17 -3.05
C HIS A 56 -7.66 14.75 -3.50
N VAL A 57 -8.41 14.64 -4.59
CA VAL A 57 -8.61 13.40 -5.33
C VAL A 57 -8.17 13.65 -6.77
N PHE A 58 -7.12 12.97 -7.20
CA PHE A 58 -6.51 13.11 -8.52
C PHE A 58 -6.78 11.85 -9.35
N PRO A 59 -7.64 11.91 -10.38
CA PRO A 59 -7.69 10.86 -11.40
C PRO A 59 -6.33 10.76 -12.10
N VAL A 60 -5.76 9.57 -12.14
CA VAL A 60 -4.44 9.30 -12.74
C VAL A 60 -4.57 8.72 -14.14
N GLY A 61 -5.69 8.05 -14.42
CA GLY A 61 -6.00 7.44 -15.72
C GLY A 61 -6.86 6.19 -15.55
N VAL A 62 -7.38 5.68 -16.66
CA VAL A 62 -8.23 4.49 -16.71
C VAL A 62 -7.38 3.23 -16.63
N LEU A 63 -7.68 2.36 -15.65
CA LEU A 63 -7.15 1.01 -15.53
C LEU A 63 -8.18 0.03 -16.09
N GLN A 64 -7.83 -0.74 -17.13
CA GLN A 64 -8.75 -1.66 -17.77
C GLN A 64 -8.03 -2.89 -18.33
N GLY A 65 -8.60 -4.08 -18.08
CA GLY A 65 -8.14 -5.33 -18.68
C GLY A 65 -6.85 -5.90 -18.08
N LEU A 66 -6.27 -5.24 -17.07
CA LEU A 66 -5.05 -5.68 -16.40
C LEU A 66 -5.35 -6.27 -15.04
N ARG A 67 -4.91 -7.51 -14.82
CA ARG A 67 -5.04 -8.18 -13.52
C ARG A 67 -4.22 -7.46 -12.48
N PHE A 68 -4.80 -7.24 -11.30
CA PHE A 68 -4.07 -6.71 -10.16
C PHE A 68 -4.43 -7.41 -8.86
N MET A 69 -3.51 -7.34 -7.92
CA MET A 69 -3.75 -7.55 -6.49
C MET A 69 -3.51 -6.23 -5.77
N CYS A 70 -4.36 -5.86 -4.83
CA CYS A 70 -4.15 -4.70 -3.98
C CYS A 70 -4.39 -5.03 -2.51
N LEU A 71 -3.77 -4.26 -1.62
CA LEU A 71 -4.02 -4.29 -0.19
C LEU A 71 -4.63 -2.96 0.23
N PHE A 72 -5.78 -3.02 0.88
CA PHE A 72 -6.55 -1.84 1.27
C PHE A 72 -6.99 -1.92 2.71
N ARG A 73 -7.14 -0.75 3.33
CA ARG A 73 -7.55 -0.62 4.72
C ARG A 73 -9.07 -0.66 4.82
N PHE A 74 -9.61 -1.74 5.39
CA PHE A 74 -11.06 -1.95 5.58
C PHE A 74 -11.50 -1.73 7.03
N LYS A 75 -10.57 -1.46 7.96
CA LYS A 75 -10.82 -0.91 9.30
C LYS A 75 -9.65 -0.01 9.65
N LEU A 76 -9.81 0.84 10.65
CA LEU A 76 -8.75 1.75 11.11
C LEU A 76 -7.37 1.06 11.29
N TRP A 77 -7.39 -0.19 11.75
CA TRP A 77 -6.19 -0.98 12.08
C TRP A 77 -5.95 -2.18 11.16
N TRP A 78 -6.85 -2.47 10.21
CA TRP A 78 -6.82 -3.71 9.45
C TRP A 78 -6.80 -3.49 7.94
N MET A 79 -5.95 -4.26 7.28
CA MET A 79 -5.90 -4.39 5.84
C MET A 79 -6.34 -5.77 5.39
N THR A 80 -6.93 -5.84 4.20
CA THR A 80 -7.18 -7.09 3.47
C THR A 80 -6.81 -6.91 2.01
N HIS A 81 -6.96 -7.96 1.21
CA HIS A 81 -6.62 -7.96 -0.19
C HIS A 81 -7.87 -7.89 -1.08
N ARG A 82 -7.71 -7.36 -2.29
CA ARG A 82 -8.66 -7.54 -3.39
C ARG A 82 -7.91 -7.82 -4.69
N MET A 83 -8.51 -8.66 -5.52
CA MET A 83 -8.10 -8.91 -6.91
C MET A 83 -9.11 -8.26 -7.84
N GLY A 84 -8.65 -7.72 -8.97
CA GLY A 84 -9.52 -7.07 -9.95
C GLY A 84 -8.87 -6.96 -11.32
N THR A 85 -9.60 -6.37 -12.27
CA THR A 85 -9.13 -6.15 -13.64
C THR A 85 -9.42 -4.75 -14.19
N CYS A 86 -10.12 -3.90 -13.44
CA CYS A 86 -10.39 -2.52 -13.84
C CYS A 86 -10.35 -1.54 -12.66
N GLY A 87 -10.30 -0.23 -12.95
CA GLY A 87 -10.17 0.79 -11.92
C GLY A 87 -11.29 0.78 -10.89
N SER A 88 -12.54 0.50 -11.28
CA SER A 88 -13.68 0.43 -10.34
C SER A 88 -13.59 -0.71 -9.33
N ASP A 89 -12.76 -1.73 -9.59
CA ASP A 89 -12.53 -2.81 -8.63
C ASP A 89 -11.66 -2.33 -7.46
N VAL A 90 -10.89 -1.25 -7.61
CA VAL A 90 -9.92 -0.76 -6.62
C VAL A 90 -10.64 -0.14 -5.41
N PRO A 91 -10.51 -0.73 -4.21
CA PRO A 91 -11.19 -0.20 -3.02
C PRO A 91 -10.63 1.16 -2.61
N LEU A 92 -11.47 1.95 -1.92
CA LEU A 92 -11.01 3.07 -1.13
C LEU A 92 -9.89 2.63 -0.19
N GLU A 93 -8.99 3.55 0.16
CA GLU A 93 -7.92 3.30 1.13
C GLU A 93 -6.92 2.20 0.72
N THR A 94 -6.68 2.03 -0.58
CA THR A 94 -5.68 1.08 -1.09
C THR A 94 -4.26 1.63 -0.85
N GLN A 95 -3.42 0.87 -0.16
CA GLN A 95 -2.05 1.28 0.25
C GLN A 95 -0.94 0.47 -0.44
N PHE A 96 -1.31 -0.49 -1.27
CA PHE A 96 -0.40 -1.25 -2.11
C PHE A 96 -1.17 -1.82 -3.29
N MET A 97 -0.58 -1.81 -4.48
CA MET A 97 -1.11 -2.51 -5.64
C MET A 97 0.03 -3.14 -6.45
N LEU A 98 -0.22 -4.32 -7.00
CA LEU A 98 0.64 -5.04 -7.92
C LEU A 98 -0.15 -5.35 -9.19
N VAL A 99 0.22 -4.73 -10.30
CA VAL A 99 -0.41 -4.92 -11.61
C VAL A 99 0.41 -5.90 -12.44
N GLU A 100 -0.26 -6.89 -13.01
CA GLU A 100 0.30 -7.88 -13.94
C GLU A 100 0.01 -7.44 -15.39
N SER A 101 1.07 -7.30 -16.19
CA SER A 101 0.98 -6.95 -17.62
C SER A 101 1.72 -7.96 -18.49
N LYS A 102 0.99 -8.61 -19.38
CA LYS A 102 1.53 -9.55 -20.39
C LYS A 102 1.91 -8.81 -21.66
N ASP A 103 2.85 -9.38 -22.41
CA ASP A 103 3.30 -8.77 -23.66
C ASP A 103 2.39 -9.32 -24.75
N ASP A 104 1.45 -8.50 -25.19
CA ASP A 104 0.52 -8.86 -26.27
C ASP A 104 1.07 -8.30 -27.60
N ALA A 105 2.37 -8.48 -27.86
CA ALA A 105 2.97 -8.01 -29.10
C ALA A 105 2.29 -8.73 -30.27
N GLU A 106 1.41 -8.01 -30.98
CA GLU A 106 0.75 -8.47 -32.19
C GLU A 106 1.80 -9.02 -33.18
N GLY A 107 1.87 -10.36 -33.29
CA GLY A 107 2.73 -11.06 -34.25
C GLY A 107 4.05 -11.64 -33.71
N GLY A 108 4.30 -11.64 -32.40
CA GLY A 108 5.35 -12.46 -31.78
C GLY A 108 4.78 -13.77 -31.20
N ASP A 109 5.60 -14.81 -31.01
CA ASP A 109 5.19 -16.03 -30.27
C ASP A 109 4.66 -15.64 -28.88
N GLU A 110 3.32 -15.61 -28.73
CA GLU A 110 2.58 -15.22 -27.51
C GLU A 110 3.04 -16.01 -26.27
N ASP A 111 3.70 -17.15 -26.45
CA ASP A 111 4.12 -18.05 -25.38
C ASP A 111 5.47 -17.69 -24.70
N ASN A 112 6.26 -16.73 -25.21
CA ASN A 112 7.64 -16.50 -24.73
C ASN A 112 7.94 -15.13 -24.11
N ALA A 113 7.01 -14.18 -24.12
CA ALA A 113 7.30 -12.86 -23.61
C ALA A 113 7.10 -12.76 -22.08
N PRO A 114 8.03 -12.13 -21.34
CA PRO A 114 7.97 -12.13 -19.88
C PRO A 114 6.80 -11.28 -19.38
N THR A 115 6.08 -11.82 -18.41
CA THR A 115 5.11 -11.06 -17.61
C THR A 115 5.83 -9.99 -16.82
N ILE A 116 5.31 -8.75 -16.86
CA ILE A 116 5.84 -7.61 -16.12
C ILE A 116 4.89 -7.28 -14.99
N TYR A 117 5.43 -7.28 -13.78
CA TYR A 117 4.75 -6.88 -12.55
C TYR A 117 5.15 -5.46 -12.19
N THR A 118 4.15 -4.61 -11.95
CA THR A 118 4.34 -3.21 -11.59
C THR A 118 3.76 -2.95 -10.21
N VAL A 119 4.61 -2.59 -9.26
CA VAL A 119 4.21 -2.12 -7.93
C VAL A 119 3.73 -0.68 -8.04
N PHE A 120 2.65 -0.36 -7.37
CA PHE A 120 2.24 1.00 -7.01
C PHE A 120 2.18 1.07 -5.48
N LEU A 121 3.05 1.88 -4.89
CA LEU A 121 3.13 2.06 -3.44
C LEU A 121 2.87 3.53 -3.08
N PRO A 122 1.67 3.87 -2.60
CA PRO A 122 1.36 5.19 -2.05
C PRO A 122 2.26 5.53 -0.86
N LEU A 123 2.63 6.80 -0.74
CA LEU A 123 3.62 7.29 0.20
C LEU A 123 3.07 8.41 1.08
N LEU A 124 3.89 8.79 2.06
CA LEU A 124 3.76 10.05 2.78
C LEU A 124 4.65 11.09 2.10
N GLU A 125 4.14 12.29 1.90
CA GLU A 125 4.90 13.44 1.43
C GLU A 125 4.65 14.65 2.35
N GLY A 126 5.68 15.01 3.13
CA GLY A 126 5.52 16.01 4.18
C GLY A 126 4.47 15.61 5.20
N GLN A 127 3.43 16.44 5.35
CA GLN A 127 2.31 16.22 6.28
C GLN A 127 1.12 15.50 5.63
N PHE A 128 1.27 15.01 4.40
CA PHE A 128 0.19 14.40 3.63
C PHE A 128 0.42 12.91 3.42
N ARG A 129 -0.69 12.17 3.36
CA ARG A 129 -0.75 10.74 3.07
C ARG A 129 -1.44 10.54 1.73
N ALA A 130 -0.83 9.75 0.86
CA ALA A 130 -1.46 9.27 -0.36
C ALA A 130 -2.06 7.87 -0.15
N VAL A 131 -3.21 7.63 -0.77
CA VAL A 131 -3.79 6.29 -0.99
C VAL A 131 -4.36 6.19 -2.41
N LEU A 132 -4.54 4.97 -2.89
CA LEU A 132 -5.22 4.69 -4.14
C LEU A 132 -6.70 4.38 -3.89
N GLN A 133 -7.52 4.69 -4.89
CA GLN A 133 -8.91 4.25 -4.96
C GLN A 133 -9.37 4.14 -6.41
N GLY A 134 -10.50 3.46 -6.61
CA GLY A 134 -11.20 3.38 -7.88
C GLY A 134 -12.44 4.27 -7.93
N ASN A 135 -12.94 4.53 -9.13
CA ASN A 135 -14.23 5.17 -9.34
C ASN A 135 -15.08 4.46 -10.42
N GLU A 136 -16.32 4.91 -10.60
CA GLU A 136 -17.29 4.34 -11.55
C GLU A 136 -16.87 4.45 -13.03
N ARG A 137 -15.88 5.31 -13.35
CA ARG A 137 -15.33 5.48 -14.70
C ARG A 137 -14.11 4.60 -14.96
N ASN A 138 -13.81 3.65 -14.08
CA ASN A 138 -12.60 2.82 -14.11
C ASN A 138 -11.29 3.62 -14.02
N GLU A 139 -11.34 4.84 -13.48
CA GLU A 139 -10.14 5.62 -13.23
C GLU A 139 -9.51 5.15 -11.91
N LEU A 140 -8.18 4.99 -11.94
CA LEU A 140 -7.39 4.92 -10.73
C LEU A 140 -7.19 6.35 -10.22
N GLU A 141 -7.52 6.60 -8.96
CA GLU A 141 -7.38 7.90 -8.31
C GLU A 141 -6.34 7.85 -7.20
N ILE A 142 -5.60 8.94 -7.02
CA ILE A 142 -4.80 9.20 -5.82
C ILE A 142 -5.59 10.14 -4.92
N CYS A 143 -5.94 9.68 -3.73
CA CYS A 143 -6.43 10.53 -2.65
C CYS A 143 -5.24 11.01 -1.81
N LEU A 144 -5.08 12.32 -1.68
CA LEU A 144 -4.03 12.98 -0.92
C LEU A 144 -4.66 13.79 0.22
N GLU A 145 -4.37 13.42 1.47
CA GLU A 145 -4.99 14.04 2.64
C GLU A 145 -3.99 14.37 3.75
N SER A 146 -4.21 15.47 4.47
CA SER A 146 -3.46 15.81 5.70
C SER A 146 -4.20 15.38 6.97
N GLY A 147 -5.52 15.19 6.91
CA GLY A 147 -6.36 15.00 8.09
C GLY A 147 -6.59 16.27 8.92
N ASP A 148 -6.14 17.44 8.45
CA ASP A 148 -6.30 18.73 9.12
C ASP A 148 -6.64 19.83 8.09
N ASN A 149 -7.80 20.47 8.24
CA ASN A 149 -8.26 21.54 7.36
C ASN A 149 -7.34 22.77 7.33
N ALA A 150 -6.48 22.96 8.33
CA ALA A 150 -5.49 24.04 8.34
C ALA A 150 -4.19 23.68 7.59
N VAL A 151 -3.98 22.39 7.30
CA VAL A 151 -2.79 21.91 6.60
C VAL A 151 -3.17 21.63 5.15
N GLU A 152 -2.88 22.58 4.27
CA GLU A 152 -3.23 22.54 2.86
C GLU A 152 -2.01 22.45 1.95
N THR A 153 -2.18 21.79 0.80
CA THR A 153 -1.22 21.77 -0.30
C THR A 153 -1.96 21.93 -1.62
N ASN A 154 -1.28 22.34 -2.68
CA ASN A 154 -1.80 22.29 -4.04
C ASN A 154 -1.06 21.27 -4.92
N GLN A 155 -0.14 20.49 -4.35
CA GLN A 155 0.65 19.51 -5.09
C GLN A 155 1.22 18.42 -4.19
N GLY A 156 1.63 17.33 -4.81
CA GLY A 156 2.62 16.40 -4.29
C GLY A 156 3.37 15.74 -5.45
N LEU A 157 4.68 15.60 -5.33
CA LEU A 157 5.55 15.13 -6.41
C LEU A 157 5.95 13.66 -6.26
N TYR A 158 5.77 13.11 -5.06
CA TYR A 158 6.23 11.77 -4.67
C TYR A 158 5.09 10.97 -4.02
N LEU A 159 3.89 11.03 -4.60
CA LEU A 159 2.67 10.47 -4.02
C LEU A 159 2.62 8.95 -4.11
N VAL A 160 2.98 8.38 -5.26
CA VAL A 160 2.98 6.93 -5.47
C VAL A 160 4.28 6.52 -6.14
N TYR A 161 4.98 5.57 -5.54
CA TYR A 161 6.17 4.99 -6.15
C TYR A 161 5.84 3.76 -6.99
N MET A 162 6.30 3.80 -8.24
CA MET A 162 6.23 2.70 -9.19
C MET A 162 7.55 1.96 -9.28
N HIS A 163 7.48 0.64 -9.39
CA HIS A 163 8.63 -0.21 -9.66
C HIS A 163 8.21 -1.42 -10.49
N ALA A 164 8.94 -1.71 -11.57
CA ALA A 164 8.61 -2.78 -12.50
C ALA A 164 9.67 -3.89 -12.55
N GLY A 165 9.24 -5.14 -12.67
CA GLY A 165 10.12 -6.32 -12.73
C GLY A 165 9.38 -7.56 -13.24
N THR A 166 10.12 -8.66 -13.45
CA THR A 166 9.56 -9.92 -13.99
C THR A 166 9.19 -10.94 -12.92
N ASN A 167 9.62 -10.73 -11.67
CA ASN A 167 9.30 -11.58 -10.53
C ASN A 167 8.51 -10.78 -9.48
N PRO A 168 7.29 -11.21 -9.12
CA PRO A 168 6.41 -10.44 -8.24
C PRO A 168 6.95 -10.33 -6.80
N PHE A 169 7.76 -11.28 -6.33
CA PHE A 169 8.33 -11.23 -4.99
C PHE A 169 9.56 -10.32 -4.93
N GLU A 170 10.40 -10.38 -5.96
CA GLU A 170 11.60 -9.56 -6.04
C GLU A 170 11.27 -8.08 -6.27
N VAL A 171 10.30 -7.78 -7.13
CA VAL A 171 9.91 -6.40 -7.47
C VAL A 171 9.39 -5.64 -6.23
N ILE A 172 8.64 -6.31 -5.35
CA ILE A 172 8.17 -5.73 -4.08
C ILE A 172 9.36 -5.37 -3.18
N ASN A 173 10.30 -6.30 -3.00
CA ASN A 173 11.49 -6.07 -2.18
C ASN A 173 12.37 -4.95 -2.77
N GLN A 174 12.54 -4.91 -4.09
CA GLN A 174 13.31 -3.87 -4.76
C GLN A 174 12.62 -2.50 -4.65
N ALA A 175 11.29 -2.45 -4.74
CA ALA A 175 10.52 -1.22 -4.58
C ALA A 175 10.75 -0.60 -3.19
N VAL A 176 10.60 -1.42 -2.13
CA VAL A 176 10.79 -0.93 -0.76
C VAL A 176 12.25 -0.51 -0.54
N LYS A 177 13.25 -1.23 -1.09
CA LYS A 177 14.69 -0.85 -1.05
C LYS A 177 14.98 0.49 -1.71
N ALA A 178 14.35 0.76 -2.86
CA ALA A 178 14.49 2.04 -3.51
C ALA A 178 13.90 3.17 -2.65
N LEU A 179 12.77 2.91 -1.99
CA LEU A 179 12.13 3.86 -1.09
C LEU A 179 12.91 4.09 0.21
N GLU A 180 13.52 3.06 0.79
CA GLU A 180 14.41 3.24 1.95
C GLU A 180 15.53 4.23 1.60
N LYS A 181 16.14 4.05 0.42
CA LYS A 181 17.22 4.92 -0.05
C LYS A 181 16.74 6.34 -0.31
N HIS A 182 15.54 6.51 -0.86
CA HIS A 182 14.98 7.82 -1.20
C HIS A 182 14.46 8.57 0.03
N MET A 183 13.60 7.93 0.83
CA MET A 183 12.92 8.55 1.97
C MET A 183 13.84 8.73 3.17
N GLN A 184 14.77 7.80 3.40
CA GLN A 184 15.68 7.80 4.56
C GLN A 184 14.99 7.88 5.93
N THR A 185 13.70 7.52 6.02
CA THR A 185 12.89 7.56 7.26
C THR A 185 12.71 6.19 7.92
N PHE A 186 13.08 5.11 7.25
CA PHE A 186 12.94 3.74 7.75
C PHE A 186 14.12 2.87 7.32
N LEU A 187 14.17 1.65 7.85
CA LEU A 187 15.15 0.63 7.48
C LEU A 187 14.44 -0.65 7.04
N HIS A 188 15.08 -1.42 6.17
CA HIS A 188 14.66 -2.79 5.88
C HIS A 188 14.82 -3.70 7.10
N ARG A 189 14.02 -4.78 7.14
CA ARG A 189 14.02 -5.74 8.25
C ARG A 189 15.42 -6.26 8.55
N GLU A 190 16.22 -6.56 7.53
CA GLU A 190 17.57 -7.13 7.66
C GLU A 190 18.58 -6.17 8.31
N LYS A 191 18.28 -4.87 8.33
CA LYS A 191 19.11 -3.85 8.98
C LYS A 191 18.61 -3.49 10.39
N LYS A 192 17.41 -3.94 10.77
CA LYS A 192 16.86 -3.70 12.11
C LYS A 192 17.48 -4.69 13.09
N LYS A 193 17.80 -4.22 14.29
CA LYS A 193 18.22 -5.08 15.40
C LYS A 193 17.01 -5.88 15.89
N PHE A 194 17.12 -7.21 15.88
CA PHE A 194 16.11 -8.07 16.47
C PHE A 194 16.13 -7.93 18.00
N PRO A 195 14.99 -7.69 18.66
CA PRO A 195 14.88 -7.79 20.11
C PRO A 195 15.11 -9.22 20.59
N SER A 196 15.81 -9.39 21.71
CA SER A 196 16.12 -10.72 22.25
C SER A 196 14.90 -11.52 22.70
N PHE A 197 13.77 -10.85 22.98
CA PHE A 197 12.56 -11.55 23.42
C PHE A 197 11.90 -12.37 22.30
N LEU A 198 12.28 -12.16 21.03
CA LEU A 198 11.79 -12.95 19.90
C LEU A 198 12.27 -14.41 19.92
N ASP A 199 13.34 -14.70 20.66
CA ASP A 199 13.83 -16.07 20.86
C ASP A 199 13.02 -16.83 21.93
N TRP A 200 12.06 -16.15 22.57
CA TRP A 200 11.26 -16.74 23.64
C TRP A 200 9.86 -17.08 23.18
N PHE A 201 9.31 -18.14 23.74
CA PHE A 201 7.86 -18.35 23.68
C PHE A 201 7.17 -17.25 24.50
N GLY A 202 6.28 -16.50 23.86
CA GLY A 202 5.39 -15.57 24.52
C GLY A 202 3.94 -15.90 24.22
N TRP A 203 3.04 -15.32 25.00
CA TRP A 203 1.61 -15.55 24.88
C TRP A 203 0.88 -14.23 24.65
N CYS A 204 -0.07 -14.22 23.72
CA CYS A 204 -0.98 -13.11 23.46
C CYS A 204 -2.39 -13.53 23.90
N THR A 205 -3.10 -12.64 24.60
CA THR A 205 -4.44 -12.93 25.15
C THR A 205 -5.53 -13.01 24.08
N TRP A 206 -5.33 -12.47 22.87
CA TRP A 206 -6.38 -12.33 21.85
C TRP A 206 -7.06 -13.65 21.46
N ASP A 207 -6.30 -14.66 21.04
CA ASP A 207 -6.88 -15.94 20.60
C ASP A 207 -7.44 -16.79 21.76
N ALA A 208 -7.23 -16.37 23.02
CA ALA A 208 -7.78 -17.02 24.20
C ALA A 208 -9.08 -16.38 24.69
N PHE A 209 -9.17 -15.04 24.65
CA PHE A 209 -10.27 -14.30 25.27
C PHE A 209 -11.01 -13.36 24.32
N TYR A 210 -10.46 -13.04 23.15
CA TYR A 210 -10.93 -11.94 22.31
C TYR A 210 -11.19 -10.70 23.16
N THR A 211 -12.44 -10.25 23.23
CA THR A 211 -12.84 -9.04 23.95
C THR A 211 -13.05 -9.23 25.47
N ASP A 212 -12.88 -10.44 26.01
CA ASP A 212 -13.26 -10.80 27.38
C ASP A 212 -12.03 -11.04 28.28
N VAL A 213 -11.01 -10.20 28.16
CA VAL A 213 -9.77 -10.35 28.94
C VAL A 213 -10.02 -9.99 30.40
N THR A 214 -9.73 -10.93 31.32
CA THR A 214 -9.83 -10.75 32.77
C THR A 214 -8.50 -11.06 33.46
N ALA A 215 -8.27 -10.49 34.65
CA ALA A 215 -7.07 -10.78 35.43
C ALA A 215 -7.01 -12.28 35.80
N GLU A 216 -8.14 -12.85 36.21
CA GLU A 216 -8.29 -14.27 36.55
C GLU A 216 -8.00 -15.16 35.33
N GLY A 217 -8.56 -14.84 34.16
CA GLY A 217 -8.30 -15.58 32.93
C GLY A 217 -6.82 -15.56 32.52
N VAL A 218 -6.15 -14.41 32.67
CA VAL A 218 -4.71 -14.30 32.42
C VAL A 218 -3.91 -15.18 33.39
N GLU A 219 -4.22 -15.16 34.68
CA GLU A 219 -3.54 -16.00 35.67
C GLU A 219 -3.74 -17.50 35.37
N GLU A 220 -4.97 -17.91 35.04
CA GLU A 220 -5.30 -19.29 34.67
C GLU A 220 -4.56 -19.73 33.41
N GLY A 221 -4.49 -18.89 32.38
CA GLY A 221 -3.77 -19.17 31.14
C GLY A 221 -2.26 -19.32 31.36
N LEU A 222 -1.64 -18.43 32.15
CA LEU A 222 -0.23 -18.52 32.52
C LEU A 222 0.07 -19.80 33.31
N LYS A 223 -0.81 -20.17 34.25
CA LYS A 223 -0.69 -21.40 35.02
C LYS A 223 -0.81 -22.63 34.12
N SER A 224 -1.82 -22.67 33.25
CA SER A 224 -2.04 -23.78 32.31
C SER A 224 -0.86 -24.02 31.38
N LEU A 225 -0.31 -22.95 30.76
CA LEU A 225 0.86 -23.04 29.89
C LEU A 225 2.10 -23.54 30.65
N SER A 226 2.29 -23.09 31.89
CA SER A 226 3.40 -23.52 32.74
C SER A 226 3.28 -25.00 33.14
N GLU A 227 2.09 -25.44 33.56
CA GLU A 227 1.79 -26.84 33.89
C GLU A 227 1.91 -27.76 32.66
N GLY A 228 1.60 -27.24 31.47
CA GLY A 228 1.80 -27.91 30.18
C GLY A 228 3.25 -27.95 29.68
N GLY A 229 4.22 -27.45 30.46
CA GLY A 229 5.64 -27.50 30.14
C GLY A 229 6.13 -26.43 29.16
N THR A 230 5.28 -25.44 28.83
CA THR A 230 5.62 -24.34 27.89
C THR A 230 5.38 -22.98 28.56
N PRO A 231 6.09 -22.64 29.65
CA PRO A 231 5.87 -21.39 30.36
C PRO A 231 6.27 -20.18 29.48
N PRO A 232 5.37 -19.21 29.23
CA PRO A 232 5.70 -18.02 28.46
C PRO A 232 6.71 -17.14 29.20
N ARG A 233 7.61 -16.51 28.44
CA ARG A 233 8.62 -15.56 28.96
C ARG A 233 8.21 -14.11 28.80
N PHE A 234 7.18 -13.85 28.02
CA PHE A 234 6.53 -12.55 27.92
C PHE A 234 5.04 -12.72 27.63
N LEU A 235 4.26 -11.73 28.01
CA LEU A 235 2.82 -11.66 27.84
C LEU A 235 2.47 -10.39 27.06
N ILE A 236 1.61 -10.51 26.06
CA ILE A 236 0.92 -9.40 25.41
C ILE A 236 -0.53 -9.45 25.87
N ILE A 237 -0.97 -8.40 26.57
CA ILE A 237 -2.38 -8.19 26.89
C ILE A 237 -2.97 -7.39 25.72
N ASP A 238 -3.65 -8.10 24.83
CA ASP A 238 -4.32 -7.57 23.64
C ASP A 238 -5.67 -6.92 23.96
N ASP A 239 -6.35 -6.40 22.95
CA ASP A 239 -7.68 -5.79 23.08
C ASP A 239 -8.67 -6.68 23.86
N GLY A 240 -9.61 -6.06 24.58
CA GLY A 240 -10.56 -6.74 25.47
C GLY A 240 -10.35 -6.53 26.97
N TRP A 241 -9.23 -5.95 27.41
CA TRP A 241 -9.02 -5.61 28.83
C TRP A 241 -9.63 -4.25 29.22
N GLN A 242 -9.95 -3.41 28.24
CA GLN A 242 -10.39 -2.03 28.42
C GLN A 242 -11.92 -1.91 28.52
N GLN A 243 -12.40 -0.93 29.26
CA GLN A 243 -13.81 -0.53 29.22
C GLN A 243 -14.00 0.55 28.16
N ILE A 244 -14.84 0.30 27.16
CA ILE A 244 -15.07 1.20 26.02
C ILE A 244 -16.48 1.79 26.11
N GLU A 245 -16.57 3.12 26.05
CA GLU A 245 -17.84 3.84 25.94
C GLU A 245 -18.35 3.83 24.49
N LYS A 246 -19.62 3.47 24.26
CA LYS A 246 -20.24 3.55 22.93
C LYS A 246 -20.72 4.98 22.66
N LYS A 247 -19.98 5.73 21.84
CA LYS A 247 -20.44 7.01 21.28
C LYS A 247 -21.13 6.80 19.92
N PRO A 248 -22.11 7.66 19.55
CA PRO A 248 -22.72 7.64 18.23
C PRO A 248 -21.66 7.83 17.13
N LYS A 249 -21.79 7.13 16.00
CA LYS A 249 -20.92 7.31 14.83
C LYS A 249 -21.18 8.69 14.21
N GLU A 250 -20.11 9.43 13.93
CA GLU A 250 -20.19 10.64 13.08
C GLU A 250 -20.47 10.23 11.63
N SER A 251 -21.34 10.98 10.96
CA SER A 251 -21.81 10.68 9.59
C SER A 251 -20.71 10.68 8.54
N ASP A 252 -19.57 11.31 8.84
CA ASP A 252 -18.51 11.59 7.88
C ASP A 252 -17.41 10.50 7.91
N SER A 253 -17.65 9.41 8.65
CA SER A 253 -16.72 8.28 8.78
C SER A 253 -16.78 7.38 7.53
N VAL A 254 -15.89 7.60 6.56
CA VAL A 254 -15.86 6.84 5.29
C VAL A 254 -15.26 5.42 5.44
N VAL A 255 -14.67 5.10 6.59
CA VAL A 255 -14.16 3.75 6.86
C VAL A 255 -15.34 2.81 7.09
N GLN A 256 -15.69 2.03 6.06
CA GLN A 256 -16.57 0.88 6.21
C GLN A 256 -15.92 -0.10 7.19
N GLU A 257 -16.31 -0.10 8.46
CA GLU A 257 -15.98 -1.22 9.33
C GLU A 257 -16.49 -2.51 8.68
N GLY A 258 -15.59 -3.33 8.14
CA GLY A 258 -15.92 -4.70 7.81
C GLY A 258 -16.50 -5.39 9.03
N ALA A 259 -17.43 -6.33 8.83
CA ALA A 259 -18.05 -7.09 9.92
C ALA A 259 -17.00 -7.54 10.97
N GLN A 260 -17.32 -7.37 12.25
CA GLN A 260 -16.88 -8.35 13.24
C GLN A 260 -17.67 -9.63 12.98
#